data_AF-A0A9P4H751-F1
#
_entry.id   AF-A0A9P4H751-F1
#
_cell.length_a   1.000
_cell.length_b   1.000
_cell.length_c   1.000
_cell.angle_alpha   90.00
_cell.angle_beta   90.00
_cell.angle_gamma   90.00
#
_symmetry.space_group_name_H-M   'P 1'
#
loop_
_entity.id
_entity.type
_entity.pdbx_description
1 polymer ?
#
loop_
_entity_poly.entity_id
_entity_poly.type
_entity_poly.pdbx_seq_one_letter_code
_entity_poly.pdbx_strand_id
1 'polypeptide(L)'
;MATAALPLACNFLTSPRIPPELVLNTIQHLPFEDGSAIASLSTNHRVKNLLRTYEHSITRFFMQKELRHALADFPCTKEFGLKWLSQCVARYDVVDAVMDELTWRENCVAVEPHNIAVVNAGLLLLYRLESIASHTTKLNFIKSLPRDPLIATYLALHHATLTARYHGHGWIHQGTYGRFMDANHLSLRNEMEFCFAEATLSVGPEFLYDMLVNPSDPSGETTLLNFYHDHGTHDWEWPCWGDGKGEFEPPRTQGPQREDGSKGRTLFTSMLERMAELEKCPLDEVRARIEEQTDEKDHGLAFLSLDGKARLIRGLDV
;
A
#
# COMPACT_ATOMS: atom_id res chain seq x y z
N MET A 1 23.91 -19.32 12.56
CA MET A 1 23.34 -20.56 13.14
C MET A 1 23.66 -20.58 14.63
N ALA A 2 22.74 -20.12 15.47
CA ALA A 2 22.79 -20.28 16.92
C ALA A 2 21.45 -20.89 17.37
N THR A 3 21.43 -22.21 17.54
CA THR A 3 20.33 -22.94 18.17
C THR A 3 20.37 -22.69 19.68
N ALA A 4 19.81 -21.56 20.12
CA ALA A 4 19.92 -21.10 21.51
C ALA A 4 18.71 -21.53 22.37
N ALA A 5 18.97 -22.38 23.36
CA ALA A 5 18.43 -22.35 24.74
C ALA A 5 16.90 -22.24 25.01
N LEU A 6 16.01 -22.61 24.10
CA LEU A 6 14.55 -22.64 24.37
C LEU A 6 14.05 -23.56 25.53
N PRO A 7 14.68 -24.70 25.89
CA PRO A 7 14.06 -25.64 26.85
C PRO A 7 13.95 -25.12 28.29
N LEU A 8 14.93 -24.34 28.75
CA LEU A 8 14.98 -23.83 30.13
C LEU A 8 14.05 -22.61 30.33
N ALA A 9 13.95 -21.75 29.33
CA ALA A 9 13.07 -20.59 29.36
C ALA A 9 11.59 -21.00 29.40
N CYS A 10 11.21 -22.05 28.67
CA CYS A 10 9.84 -22.59 28.72
C CYS A 10 9.48 -23.15 30.11
N ASN A 11 10.41 -23.79 30.82
CA ASN A 11 10.14 -24.30 32.17
C ASN A 11 9.96 -23.17 33.20
N PHE A 12 10.65 -22.04 33.04
CA PHE A 12 10.48 -20.86 33.89
C PHE A 12 9.10 -20.21 33.69
N LEU A 13 8.71 -19.99 32.43
CA LEU A 13 7.45 -19.31 32.08
C LEU A 13 6.21 -20.12 32.49
N THR A 14 6.33 -21.45 32.60
CA THR A 14 5.21 -22.36 32.89
C THR A 14 5.10 -22.75 34.36
N SER A 15 6.14 -22.54 35.17
CA SER A 15 6.17 -22.94 36.59
C SER A 15 5.26 -22.08 37.48
N PRO A 16 4.23 -22.64 38.14
CA PRO A 16 3.28 -21.89 38.97
C PRO A 16 3.93 -21.22 40.20
N ARG A 17 5.17 -21.57 40.52
CA ARG A 17 5.94 -21.00 41.63
C ARG A 17 6.53 -19.63 41.32
N ILE A 18 6.62 -19.27 40.04
CA ILE A 18 7.15 -17.97 39.61
C ILE A 18 6.03 -16.93 39.70
N PRO A 19 6.25 -15.74 40.26
CA PRO A 19 5.24 -14.67 40.24
C PRO A 19 4.85 -14.24 38.80
N PRO A 20 3.56 -13.96 38.53
CA PRO A 20 3.10 -13.43 37.24
C PRO A 20 3.91 -12.25 36.70
N GLU A 21 4.35 -11.36 37.59
CA GLU A 21 5.09 -10.14 37.26
C GLU A 21 6.45 -10.46 36.64
N LEU A 22 7.14 -11.50 37.12
CA LEU A 22 8.41 -11.94 36.54
C LEU A 22 8.21 -12.57 35.16
N VAL A 23 7.12 -13.33 34.97
CA VAL A 23 6.77 -13.92 33.67
C VAL A 23 6.47 -12.80 32.65
N LEU A 24 5.68 -11.80 33.04
CA LEU A 24 5.35 -10.65 32.20
C LEU A 24 6.60 -9.83 31.87
N ASN A 25 7.48 -9.59 32.85
CA ASN A 25 8.73 -8.90 32.64
C ASN A 25 9.62 -9.64 31.63
N THR A 26 9.73 -10.97 31.72
CA THR A 26 10.45 -11.77 30.73
C THR A 26 9.84 -11.64 29.34
N ILE A 27 8.51 -11.71 29.22
CA ILE A 27 7.81 -11.57 27.93
C ILE A 27 8.09 -10.19 27.31
N GLN A 28 8.07 -9.12 28.10
CA GLN A 28 8.36 -7.75 27.62
C GLN A 28 9.79 -7.57 27.12
N HIS A 29 10.74 -8.39 27.57
CA HIS A 29 12.13 -8.33 27.11
C HIS A 29 12.39 -9.13 25.83
N LEU A 30 11.44 -9.94 25.37
CA LEU A 30 11.51 -10.55 24.05
C LEU A 30 11.43 -9.44 22.97
N PRO A 31 12.04 -9.63 21.80
CA PRO A 31 11.75 -8.77 20.65
C PRO A 31 10.31 -9.03 20.20
N PHE A 32 9.59 -7.98 19.78
CA PHE A 32 8.24 -8.17 19.28
C PHE A 32 8.27 -8.87 17.91
N GLU A 33 9.14 -8.40 17.01
CA GLU A 33 9.18 -8.85 15.60
C GLU A 33 7.76 -8.86 15.01
N ASP A 34 7.26 -10.01 14.54
CA ASP A 34 5.89 -10.20 14.03
C ASP A 34 4.89 -10.67 15.11
N GLY A 35 5.33 -10.78 16.37
CA GLY A 35 4.57 -11.31 17.48
C GLY A 35 4.46 -12.84 17.52
N SER A 36 5.09 -13.57 16.59
CA SER A 36 5.00 -15.04 16.50
C SER A 36 5.58 -15.74 17.73
N ALA A 37 6.71 -15.25 18.24
CA ALA A 37 7.32 -15.75 19.47
C ALA A 37 6.35 -15.63 20.66
N ILE A 38 5.71 -14.47 20.82
CA ILE A 38 4.74 -14.22 21.90
C ILE A 38 3.49 -15.08 21.70
N ALA A 39 3.00 -15.21 20.47
CA ALA A 39 1.88 -16.07 20.14
C ALA A 39 2.17 -17.55 20.46
N SER A 40 3.40 -18.03 20.20
CA SER A 40 3.80 -19.40 20.51
C SER A 40 3.74 -19.71 22.02
N LEU A 41 4.01 -18.71 22.87
CA LEU A 41 3.93 -18.85 24.33
C LEU A 41 2.49 -19.01 24.83
N SER A 42 1.50 -18.58 24.04
CA SER A 42 0.07 -18.74 24.37
C SER A 42 -0.43 -20.20 24.29
N THR A 43 0.40 -21.13 23.83
CA THR A 43 0.13 -22.58 23.90
C THR A 43 -0.01 -23.07 25.35
N ASN A 44 0.67 -22.42 26.30
CA ASN A 44 0.51 -22.73 27.72
C ASN A 44 -0.67 -21.96 28.33
N HIS A 45 -1.60 -22.67 28.99
CA HIS A 45 -2.80 -22.08 29.61
C HIS A 45 -2.52 -20.94 30.59
N ARG A 46 -1.45 -21.04 31.39
CA ARG A 46 -1.12 -19.99 32.36
C ARG A 46 -0.62 -18.74 31.67
N VAL A 47 0.29 -18.88 30.70
CA VAL A 47 0.81 -17.75 29.93
C VAL A 47 -0.30 -17.13 29.08
N LYS A 48 -1.15 -17.94 28.46
CA LYS A 48 -2.34 -17.47 27.74
C LYS A 48 -3.25 -16.60 28.60
N ASN A 49 -3.51 -17.03 29.83
CA ASN A 49 -4.32 -16.24 30.77
C ASN A 49 -3.63 -14.92 31.12
N LEU A 50 -2.31 -14.93 31.39
CA LEU A 50 -1.55 -13.70 31.67
C LEU A 50 -1.55 -12.73 30.47
N LEU A 51 -1.29 -13.23 29.27
CA LEU A 51 -1.33 -12.44 28.05
C LEU A 51 -2.71 -11.81 27.84
N ARG A 52 -3.79 -12.57 28.06
CA ARG A 52 -5.15 -12.05 27.95
C ARG A 52 -5.48 -11.01 29.03
N THR A 53 -5.03 -11.22 30.26
CA THR A 53 -5.30 -10.29 31.38
C THR A 53 -4.50 -8.99 31.25
N TYR A 54 -3.27 -9.05 30.75
CA TYR A 54 -2.35 -7.91 30.69
C TYR A 54 -2.08 -7.43 29.26
N GLU A 55 -2.94 -7.80 28.29
CA GLU A 55 -2.73 -7.53 26.87
C GLU A 55 -2.42 -6.06 26.61
N HIS A 56 -3.21 -5.15 27.20
CA HIS A 56 -3.06 -3.72 26.99
C HIS A 56 -1.70 -3.18 27.50
N SER A 57 -1.27 -3.63 28.67
CA SER A 57 0.03 -3.22 29.24
C SER A 57 1.20 -3.72 28.43
N ILE A 58 1.14 -4.97 27.95
CA ILE A 58 2.18 -5.58 27.10
C ILE A 58 2.22 -4.88 25.74
N THR A 59 1.06 -4.66 25.13
CA THR A 59 0.92 -3.96 23.84
C THR A 59 1.49 -2.56 23.94
N ARG A 60 1.13 -1.79 24.97
CA ARG A 60 1.65 -0.45 25.20
C ARG A 60 3.18 -0.44 25.38
N PHE A 61 3.72 -1.44 26.07
CA PHE A 61 5.16 -1.58 26.26
C PHE A 61 5.87 -1.78 24.90
N PHE A 62 5.43 -2.73 24.08
CA PHE A 62 6.03 -2.98 22.76
C PHE A 62 5.90 -1.80 21.82
N MET A 63 4.74 -1.13 21.83
CA MET A 63 4.53 0.08 21.05
C MET A 63 5.51 1.20 21.44
N GLN A 64 5.76 1.42 22.74
CA GLN A 64 6.70 2.45 23.18
C GLN A 64 8.17 2.09 22.92
N LYS A 65 8.49 0.80 22.99
CA LYS A 65 9.85 0.30 22.83
C LYS A 65 10.26 0.21 21.36
N GLU A 66 9.43 -0.39 20.52
CA GLU A 66 9.80 -0.85 19.16
C GLU A 66 8.95 -0.15 18.08
N LEU A 67 7.67 0.13 18.33
CA LEU A 67 6.72 0.64 17.31
C LEU A 67 6.15 2.02 17.66
N ARG A 68 7.03 2.99 17.93
CA ARG A 68 6.66 4.31 18.50
C ARG A 68 5.68 5.11 17.64
N HIS A 69 5.71 4.90 16.33
CA HIS A 69 4.92 5.63 15.35
C HIS A 69 3.64 4.90 14.93
N ALA A 70 3.43 3.65 15.36
CA ALA A 70 2.32 2.82 14.86
C ALA A 70 0.94 3.44 15.08
N LEU A 71 0.69 4.14 16.19
CA LEU A 71 -0.59 4.84 16.40
C LEU A 71 -0.79 6.06 15.51
N ALA A 72 0.30 6.72 15.13
CA ALA A 72 0.23 7.86 14.22
C ALA A 72 0.04 7.37 12.78
N ASP A 73 0.77 6.33 12.41
CA ASP A 73 0.80 5.79 11.05
C ASP A 73 -0.43 4.93 10.73
N PHE A 74 -0.95 4.17 11.71
CA PHE A 74 -2.13 3.32 11.59
C PHE A 74 -3.19 3.64 12.66
N PRO A 75 -4.00 4.69 12.47
CA PRO A 75 -5.02 5.08 13.44
C PRO A 75 -5.99 3.95 13.76
N CYS A 76 -6.09 3.56 15.04
CA CYS A 76 -7.03 2.54 15.52
C CYS A 76 -8.19 3.19 16.30
N THR A 77 -9.43 2.92 15.90
CA THR A 77 -10.64 3.40 16.60
C THR A 77 -11.12 2.48 17.71
N LYS A 78 -10.55 1.28 17.82
CA LYS A 78 -10.88 0.23 18.81
C LYS A 78 -9.74 0.02 19.79
N GLU A 79 -9.97 -0.81 20.80
CA GLU A 79 -8.90 -1.27 21.69
C GLU A 79 -7.79 -1.94 20.86
N PHE A 80 -6.55 -1.45 21.02
CA PHE A 80 -5.37 -2.01 20.38
C PHE A 80 -4.75 -3.09 21.27
N GLY A 81 -4.44 -4.23 20.64
CA GLY A 81 -3.85 -5.41 21.28
C GLY A 81 -2.68 -5.98 20.49
N LEU A 82 -2.19 -7.15 20.88
CA LEU A 82 -1.00 -7.76 20.27
C LEU A 82 -1.23 -8.08 18.79
N LYS A 83 -2.45 -8.48 18.42
CA LYS A 83 -2.84 -8.72 17.03
C LYS A 83 -2.80 -7.45 16.17
N TRP A 84 -3.18 -6.31 16.74
CA TRP A 84 -3.11 -5.05 16.01
C TRP A 84 -1.65 -4.62 15.79
N LEU A 85 -0.77 -4.82 16.79
CA LEU A 85 0.66 -4.56 16.60
C LEU A 85 1.28 -5.45 15.54
N SER A 86 0.97 -6.75 15.52
CA SER A 86 1.49 -7.65 14.48
C SER A 86 1.02 -7.23 13.08
N GLN A 87 -0.22 -6.74 12.97
CA GLN A 87 -0.71 -6.16 11.71
C GLN A 87 0.05 -4.88 11.32
N CYS A 88 0.40 -4.03 12.27
CA CYS A 88 1.20 -2.83 11.98
C CYS A 88 2.59 -3.21 11.45
N VAL A 89 3.23 -4.22 12.04
CA VAL A 89 4.53 -4.73 11.58
C VAL A 89 4.43 -5.25 10.15
N ALA A 90 3.47 -6.13 9.87
CA ALA A 90 3.27 -6.66 8.51
C ALA A 90 3.05 -5.56 7.48
N ARG A 91 2.33 -4.49 7.85
CA ARG A 91 2.11 -3.33 6.98
C ARG A 91 3.36 -2.49 6.78
N TYR A 92 4.19 -2.32 7.82
CA TYR A 92 5.50 -1.69 7.68
C TYR A 92 6.41 -2.51 6.77
N ASP A 93 6.43 -3.84 6.92
CA ASP A 93 7.23 -4.72 6.06
C ASP A 93 6.82 -4.58 4.59
N VAL A 94 5.52 -4.50 4.30
CA VAL A 94 5.00 -4.22 2.95
C VAL A 94 5.45 -2.85 2.45
N VAL A 95 5.34 -1.80 3.26
CA VAL A 95 5.76 -0.44 2.88
C VAL A 95 7.26 -0.41 2.60
N ASP A 96 8.08 -1.02 3.46
CA ASP A 96 9.52 -1.04 3.33
C ASP A 96 9.93 -1.80 2.06
N ALA A 97 9.34 -2.97 1.80
CA ALA A 97 9.60 -3.74 0.59
C ALA A 97 9.19 -2.99 -0.70
N VAL A 98 8.03 -2.32 -0.70
CA VAL A 98 7.62 -1.48 -1.84
C VAL A 98 8.57 -0.29 -2.00
N MET A 99 8.92 0.40 -0.91
CA MET A 99 9.86 1.53 -0.96
C MET A 99 11.25 1.13 -1.45
N ASP A 100 11.71 -0.07 -1.11
CA ASP A 100 12.97 -0.62 -1.62
C ASP A 100 12.95 -0.70 -3.15
N GLU A 101 11.85 -1.18 -3.76
CA GLU A 101 11.68 -1.21 -5.22
C GLU A 101 11.55 0.20 -5.83
N LEU A 102 10.78 1.09 -5.18
CA LEU A 102 10.59 2.46 -5.66
C LEU A 102 11.85 3.33 -5.57
N THR A 103 12.80 2.97 -4.70
CA THR A 103 14.06 3.71 -4.50
C THR A 103 15.29 2.94 -4.99
N TRP A 104 15.07 1.78 -5.61
CA TRP A 104 16.15 0.92 -6.07
C TRP A 104 17.03 1.64 -7.11
N ARG A 105 18.35 1.46 -7.00
CA ARG A 105 19.33 2.18 -7.83
C ARG A 105 19.24 1.84 -9.32
N GLU A 106 18.76 0.66 -9.66
CA GLU A 106 18.60 0.23 -11.06
C GLU A 106 17.21 0.63 -11.60
N ASN A 107 16.33 1.12 -10.74
CA ASN A 107 15.06 1.69 -11.15
C ASN A 107 15.28 3.03 -11.88
N CYS A 108 15.13 3.02 -13.19
CA CYS A 108 15.30 4.20 -14.05
C CYS A 108 14.29 5.33 -13.80
N VAL A 109 13.27 5.10 -12.98
CA VAL A 109 12.23 6.06 -12.57
C VAL A 109 12.11 6.11 -11.03
N ALA A 110 13.24 5.83 -10.35
CA ALA A 110 13.32 5.82 -8.90
C ALA A 110 12.84 7.15 -8.29
N VAL A 111 12.26 7.04 -7.10
CA VAL A 111 11.87 8.21 -6.29
C VAL A 111 13.12 9.00 -5.92
N GLU A 112 13.13 10.28 -6.26
CA GLU A 112 14.22 11.19 -5.90
C GLU A 112 14.36 11.32 -4.37
N PRO A 113 15.59 11.50 -3.84
CA PRO A 113 15.85 11.50 -2.40
C PRO A 113 15.00 12.49 -1.59
N HIS A 114 14.66 13.65 -2.16
CA HIS A 114 13.83 14.65 -1.49
C HIS A 114 12.36 14.24 -1.39
N ASN A 115 11.90 13.29 -2.22
CA ASN A 115 10.53 12.80 -2.28
C ASN A 115 10.29 11.47 -1.53
N ILE A 116 11.35 10.78 -1.07
CA ILE A 116 11.22 9.48 -0.38
C ILE A 116 10.24 9.53 0.79
N ALA A 117 10.35 10.56 1.63
CA ALA A 117 9.53 10.68 2.84
C ALA A 117 8.05 10.98 2.52
N VAL A 118 7.76 11.76 1.47
CA VAL A 118 6.39 12.06 1.06
C VAL A 118 5.74 10.85 0.36
N VAL A 119 6.50 10.10 -0.44
CA VAL A 119 6.03 8.84 -1.05
C VAL A 119 5.74 7.78 0.04
N ASN A 120 6.61 7.64 1.05
CA ASN A 120 6.36 6.78 2.20
C ASN A 120 5.05 7.17 2.94
N ALA A 121 4.82 8.46 3.15
CA ALA A 121 3.57 8.95 3.74
C ALA A 121 2.35 8.65 2.84
N GLY A 122 2.51 8.71 1.52
CA GLY A 122 1.50 8.30 0.54
C GLY A 122 1.10 6.83 0.67
N LEU A 123 2.07 5.91 0.82
CA LEU A 123 1.80 4.49 1.04
C LEU A 123 1.02 4.24 2.35
N LEU A 124 1.35 4.98 3.42
CA LEU A 124 0.61 4.90 4.68
C LEU A 124 -0.80 5.48 4.59
N LEU A 125 -1.00 6.52 3.77
CA LEU A 125 -2.33 7.04 3.44
C LEU A 125 -3.18 6.04 2.64
N LEU A 126 -2.56 5.25 1.77
CA LEU A 126 -3.25 4.15 1.07
C LEU A 126 -3.77 3.09 2.06
N TYR A 127 -3.00 2.75 3.10
CA TYR A 127 -3.49 1.88 4.19
C TYR A 127 -4.69 2.48 4.93
N ARG A 128 -4.70 3.80 5.13
CA ARG A 128 -5.85 4.49 5.71
C ARG A 128 -7.06 4.41 4.79
N LEU A 129 -6.88 4.60 3.49
CA LEU A 129 -7.94 4.48 2.49
C LEU A 129 -8.49 3.04 2.40
N GLU A 130 -7.61 2.03 2.41
CA GLU A 130 -7.96 0.60 2.44
C GLU A 130 -8.86 0.28 3.65
N SER A 131 -8.55 0.82 4.82
CA SER A 131 -9.32 0.57 6.06
C SER A 131 -10.78 1.03 6.00
N ILE A 132 -11.16 1.83 4.99
CA ILE A 132 -12.53 2.30 4.77
C ILE A 132 -13.29 1.29 3.90
N ALA A 133 -14.22 0.55 4.50
CA ALA A 133 -14.90 -0.55 3.79
C ALA A 133 -15.81 -0.14 2.62
N SER A 134 -16.47 1.02 2.68
CA SER A 134 -17.44 1.45 1.66
C SER A 134 -16.79 2.33 0.60
N HIS A 135 -17.00 1.99 -0.68
CA HIS A 135 -16.55 2.79 -1.83
C HIS A 135 -17.00 4.25 -1.74
N THR A 136 -18.28 4.47 -1.39
CA THR A 136 -18.83 5.82 -1.21
C THR A 136 -18.11 6.60 -0.11
N THR A 137 -17.75 5.94 0.99
CA THR A 137 -16.99 6.57 2.08
C THR A 137 -15.55 6.86 1.66
N LYS A 138 -14.92 5.98 0.85
CA LYS A 138 -13.59 6.25 0.25
C LYS A 138 -13.62 7.48 -0.64
N LEU A 139 -14.62 7.59 -1.51
CA LEU A 139 -14.83 8.77 -2.36
C LEU A 139 -14.99 10.05 -1.53
N ASN A 140 -15.81 10.01 -0.49
CA ASN A 140 -16.01 11.15 0.40
C ASN A 140 -14.73 11.52 1.15
N PHE A 141 -13.95 10.52 1.58
CA PHE A 141 -12.67 10.73 2.22
C PHE A 141 -11.69 11.43 1.27
N ILE A 142 -11.49 10.93 0.04
CA ILE A 142 -10.63 11.56 -0.98
C ILE A 142 -11.06 13.01 -1.24
N LYS A 143 -12.37 13.25 -1.42
CA LYS A 143 -12.91 14.61 -1.64
C LYS A 143 -12.73 15.54 -0.44
N SER A 144 -12.64 14.99 0.77
CA SER A 144 -12.41 15.77 2.00
C SER A 144 -10.95 16.12 2.23
N LEU A 145 -10.01 15.40 1.58
CA LEU A 145 -8.60 15.64 1.79
C LEU A 145 -8.18 17.02 1.26
N PRO A 146 -7.25 17.68 1.95
CA PRO A 146 -6.59 18.86 1.47
C PRO A 146 -5.47 18.48 0.50
N ARG A 147 -4.67 19.46 0.08
CA ARG A 147 -3.78 19.38 -1.08
C ARG A 147 -2.64 18.39 -0.87
N ASP A 148 -1.92 18.48 0.24
CA ASP A 148 -0.65 17.77 0.39
C ASP A 148 -0.83 16.25 0.59
N PRO A 149 -1.84 15.75 1.32
CA PRO A 149 -2.12 14.31 1.38
C PRO A 149 -2.49 13.71 0.02
N LEU A 150 -3.17 14.48 -0.84
CA LEU A 150 -3.50 14.05 -2.21
C LEU A 150 -2.25 13.99 -3.07
N ILE A 151 -1.35 14.97 -2.96
CA ILE A 151 -0.04 14.95 -3.64
C ILE A 151 0.78 13.74 -3.18
N ALA A 152 0.85 13.48 -1.87
CA ALA A 152 1.58 12.33 -1.34
C ALA A 152 1.05 10.99 -1.89
N THR A 153 -0.28 10.85 -1.91
CA THR A 153 -0.94 9.66 -2.49
C THR A 153 -0.67 9.57 -3.99
N TYR A 154 -0.77 10.70 -4.72
CA TYR A 154 -0.47 10.77 -6.15
C TYR A 154 0.97 10.36 -6.46
N LEU A 155 1.96 10.87 -5.74
CA LEU A 155 3.37 10.53 -5.95
C LEU A 155 3.64 9.04 -5.71
N ALA A 156 3.02 8.45 -4.67
CA ALA A 156 3.13 7.02 -4.43
C ALA A 156 2.55 6.19 -5.59
N LEU A 157 1.37 6.57 -6.10
CA LEU A 157 0.77 5.91 -7.26
C LEU A 157 1.61 6.12 -8.52
N HIS A 158 2.05 7.35 -8.77
CA HIS A 158 2.83 7.72 -9.95
C HIS A 158 4.13 6.92 -10.04
N HIS A 159 4.95 6.92 -8.99
CA HIS A 159 6.20 6.17 -8.98
C HIS A 159 5.96 4.65 -9.00
N ALA A 160 4.91 4.15 -8.35
CA ALA A 160 4.55 2.74 -8.43
C ALA A 160 4.12 2.33 -9.84
N THR A 161 3.31 3.14 -10.52
CA THR A 161 2.90 2.91 -11.92
C THR A 161 4.10 2.95 -12.87
N LEU A 162 4.99 3.94 -12.74
CA LEU A 162 6.19 4.02 -13.57
C LEU A 162 7.13 2.84 -13.30
N THR A 163 7.32 2.45 -12.04
CA THR A 163 8.15 1.30 -11.67
C THR A 163 7.55 0.01 -12.24
N ALA A 164 6.24 -0.21 -12.09
CA ALA A 164 5.56 -1.36 -12.68
C ALA A 164 5.69 -1.38 -14.22
N ARG A 165 5.61 -0.21 -14.86
CA ARG A 165 5.75 -0.07 -16.31
C ARG A 165 7.15 -0.46 -16.80
N TYR A 166 8.21 -0.04 -16.12
CA TYR A 166 9.58 -0.19 -16.63
C TYR A 166 10.38 -1.35 -16.00
N HIS A 167 10.02 -1.78 -14.79
CA HIS A 167 10.70 -2.83 -14.02
C HIS A 167 9.78 -3.97 -13.58
N GLY A 168 8.47 -3.78 -13.67
CA GLY A 168 7.49 -4.81 -13.33
C GLY A 168 7.33 -5.89 -14.41
N HIS A 169 6.17 -6.53 -14.41
CA HIS A 169 5.82 -7.64 -15.30
C HIS A 169 4.35 -7.54 -15.71
N GLY A 170 3.89 -8.49 -16.52
CA GLY A 170 2.48 -8.59 -16.90
C GLY A 170 2.02 -7.49 -17.87
N TRP A 171 0.72 -7.22 -17.90
CA TRP A 171 0.12 -6.28 -18.86
C TRP A 171 0.49 -4.83 -18.61
N ILE A 172 0.90 -4.45 -17.39
CA ILE A 172 1.38 -3.08 -17.14
C ILE A 172 2.78 -2.82 -17.71
N HIS A 173 3.60 -3.86 -17.88
CA HIS A 173 4.98 -3.73 -18.29
C HIS A 173 5.14 -3.30 -19.76
N GLN A 174 6.01 -2.32 -20.01
CA GLN A 174 6.27 -1.74 -21.33
C GLN A 174 6.73 -2.78 -22.36
N GLY A 175 7.46 -3.80 -21.93
CA GLY A 175 7.94 -4.88 -22.80
C GLY A 175 6.82 -5.75 -23.39
N THR A 176 5.64 -5.77 -22.76
CA THR A 176 4.48 -6.55 -23.23
C THR A 176 3.93 -6.02 -24.56
N TYR A 177 4.09 -4.71 -24.81
CA TYR A 177 3.61 -4.04 -26.01
C TYR A 177 4.63 -4.05 -27.17
N GLY A 178 5.79 -4.68 -26.97
CA GLY A 178 6.86 -4.72 -27.96
C GLY A 178 7.58 -3.38 -28.16
N ARG A 179 8.38 -3.31 -29.24
CA ARG A 179 9.26 -2.17 -29.52
C ARG A 179 8.54 -0.94 -30.09
N PHE A 180 7.43 -1.17 -30.81
CA PHE A 180 6.65 -0.12 -31.46
C PHE A 180 5.21 -0.22 -30.97
N MET A 181 4.69 0.89 -30.45
CA MET A 181 3.29 1.00 -30.03
C MET A 181 2.52 1.81 -31.06
N ASP A 182 1.43 1.26 -31.55
CA ASP A 182 0.43 2.02 -32.28
C ASP A 182 -0.57 2.69 -31.31
N ALA A 183 -1.58 3.36 -31.85
CA ALA A 183 -2.61 4.02 -31.07
C ALA A 183 -3.38 3.06 -30.14
N ASN A 184 -3.60 1.81 -30.55
CA ASN A 184 -4.34 0.82 -29.75
C ASN A 184 -3.51 0.34 -28.56
N HIS A 185 -2.22 0.07 -28.78
CA HIS A 185 -1.29 -0.29 -27.71
C HIS A 185 -1.17 0.84 -26.68
N LEU A 186 -1.09 2.09 -27.14
CA LEU A 186 -1.06 3.25 -26.25
C LEU A 186 -2.35 3.41 -25.44
N SER A 187 -3.51 3.22 -26.08
CA SER A 187 -4.81 3.25 -25.41
C SER A 187 -4.92 2.15 -24.34
N LEU A 188 -4.56 0.91 -24.67
CA LEU A 188 -4.59 -0.20 -23.71
C LEU A 188 -3.64 0.04 -22.54
N ARG A 189 -2.42 0.54 -22.81
CA ARG A 189 -1.46 0.85 -21.75
C ARG A 189 -2.02 1.91 -20.80
N ASN A 190 -2.62 2.98 -21.35
CA ASN A 190 -3.23 4.02 -20.52
C ASN A 190 -4.39 3.46 -19.67
N GLU A 191 -5.18 2.54 -20.22
CA GLU A 191 -6.22 1.84 -19.44
C GLU A 191 -5.63 0.97 -18.34
N MET A 192 -4.55 0.23 -18.61
CA MET A 192 -3.87 -0.59 -17.60
C MET A 192 -3.29 0.25 -16.47
N GLU A 193 -2.68 1.40 -16.78
CA GLU A 193 -2.16 2.32 -15.77
C GLU A 193 -3.27 2.94 -14.92
N PHE A 194 -4.39 3.30 -15.56
CA PHE A 194 -5.58 3.74 -14.85
C PHE A 194 -6.09 2.64 -13.89
N CYS A 195 -6.22 1.41 -14.37
CA CYS A 195 -6.70 0.28 -13.59
C CYS A 195 -5.74 -0.07 -12.45
N PHE A 196 -4.43 0.06 -12.66
CA PHE A 196 -3.43 -0.11 -11.61
C PHE A 196 -3.56 0.93 -10.51
N ALA A 197 -3.74 2.21 -10.86
CA ALA A 197 -3.96 3.26 -9.89
C ALA A 197 -5.28 3.08 -9.13
N GLU A 198 -6.36 2.70 -9.82
CA GLU A 198 -7.66 2.41 -9.22
C GLU A 198 -7.61 1.18 -8.29
N ALA A 199 -6.94 0.11 -8.72
CA ALA A 199 -6.72 -1.09 -7.92
C ALA A 199 -5.95 -0.76 -6.64
N THR A 200 -4.89 0.03 -6.75
CA THR A 200 -4.09 0.45 -5.59
C THR A 200 -4.90 1.27 -4.59
N LEU A 201 -5.72 2.22 -5.05
CA LEU A 201 -6.62 3.00 -4.18
C LEU A 201 -7.72 2.15 -3.55
N SER A 202 -8.12 1.07 -4.23
CA SER A 202 -9.23 0.20 -3.82
C SER A 202 -8.79 -0.92 -2.88
N VAL A 203 -7.66 -1.56 -3.15
CA VAL A 203 -7.17 -2.75 -2.44
C VAL A 203 -6.04 -2.42 -1.47
N GLY A 204 -5.31 -1.33 -1.69
CA GLY A 204 -4.23 -0.88 -0.80
C GLY A 204 -2.83 -1.33 -1.23
N PRO A 205 -1.81 -1.06 -0.40
CA PRO A 205 -0.40 -1.31 -0.72
C PRO A 205 -0.01 -2.78 -0.94
N GLU A 206 -0.77 -3.74 -0.42
CA GLU A 206 -0.58 -5.17 -0.68
C GLU A 206 -0.63 -5.49 -2.18
N PHE A 207 -1.48 -4.80 -2.94
CA PHE A 207 -1.49 -4.94 -4.40
C PHE A 207 -0.17 -4.49 -5.03
N LEU A 208 0.44 -3.42 -4.52
CA LEU A 208 1.76 -2.97 -4.99
C LEU A 208 2.84 -3.98 -4.65
N TYR A 209 2.79 -4.57 -3.46
CA TYR A 209 3.72 -5.63 -3.06
C TYR A 209 3.63 -6.82 -4.02
N ASP A 210 2.43 -7.28 -4.35
CA ASP A 210 2.22 -8.39 -5.27
C ASP A 210 2.74 -8.07 -6.69
N MET A 211 2.53 -6.84 -7.18
CA MET A 211 2.94 -6.43 -8.53
C MET A 211 4.42 -6.07 -8.67
N LEU A 212 5.07 -5.57 -7.61
CA LEU A 212 6.43 -5.03 -7.68
C LEU A 212 7.46 -5.95 -7.00
N VAL A 213 7.12 -6.50 -5.83
CA VAL A 213 8.06 -7.26 -4.98
C VAL A 213 7.96 -8.76 -5.25
N ASN A 214 6.75 -9.27 -5.51
CA ASN A 214 6.51 -10.69 -5.74
C ASN A 214 5.96 -11.01 -7.15
N PRO A 215 6.71 -10.68 -8.21
CA PRO A 215 6.20 -10.74 -9.58
C PRO A 215 5.89 -12.16 -10.10
N SER A 216 6.31 -13.19 -9.35
CA SER A 216 6.02 -14.58 -9.67
C SER A 216 4.63 -15.03 -9.20
N ASP A 217 3.99 -14.27 -8.31
CA ASP A 217 2.64 -14.56 -7.84
C ASP A 217 1.61 -13.98 -8.83
N PRO A 218 0.69 -14.81 -9.37
CA PRO A 218 -0.36 -14.31 -10.26
C PRO A 218 -1.41 -13.43 -9.54
N SER A 219 -1.39 -13.30 -8.22
CA SER A 219 -2.39 -12.52 -7.45
C SER A 219 -2.50 -11.07 -7.90
N GLY A 220 -1.37 -10.40 -8.08
CA GLY A 220 -1.30 -9.00 -8.52
C GLY A 220 -1.90 -8.85 -9.92
N GLU A 221 -1.42 -9.64 -10.87
CA GLU A 221 -1.90 -9.59 -12.26
C GLU A 221 -3.39 -9.92 -12.37
N THR A 222 -3.86 -10.91 -11.60
CA THR A 222 -5.28 -11.26 -11.53
C THR A 222 -6.11 -10.10 -11.02
N THR A 223 -5.64 -9.42 -9.98
CA THR A 223 -6.30 -8.22 -9.43
C THR A 223 -6.34 -7.11 -10.47
N LEU A 224 -5.23 -6.82 -11.14
CA LEU A 224 -5.17 -5.81 -12.21
C LEU A 224 -6.18 -6.10 -13.32
N LEU A 225 -6.24 -7.35 -13.80
CA LEU A 225 -7.15 -7.77 -14.87
C LEU A 225 -8.62 -7.71 -14.44
N ASN A 226 -8.93 -7.92 -13.16
CA ASN A 226 -10.28 -7.70 -12.65
C ASN A 226 -10.65 -6.21 -12.70
N PHE A 227 -9.75 -5.31 -12.28
CA PHE A 227 -10.00 -3.87 -12.40
C PHE A 227 -10.10 -3.43 -13.86
N TYR A 228 -9.32 -4.02 -14.77
CA TYR A 228 -9.47 -3.80 -16.21
C TYR A 228 -10.82 -4.30 -16.74
N HIS A 229 -11.28 -5.47 -16.28
CA HIS A 229 -12.62 -5.97 -16.60
C HIS A 229 -13.71 -5.01 -16.13
N ASP A 230 -13.58 -4.41 -14.95
CA ASP A 230 -14.64 -3.57 -14.36
C ASP A 230 -14.60 -2.13 -14.89
N HIS A 231 -13.41 -1.58 -15.11
CA HIS A 231 -13.19 -0.17 -15.41
C HIS A 231 -12.70 0.15 -16.82
N GLY A 232 -12.24 -0.85 -17.59
CA GLY A 232 -11.81 -0.67 -18.97
C GLY A 232 -12.90 0.00 -19.81
N THR A 233 -12.53 1.02 -20.59
CA THR A 233 -13.49 1.79 -21.38
C THR A 233 -13.69 1.24 -22.79
N HIS A 234 -12.67 0.58 -23.32
CA HIS A 234 -12.72 0.01 -24.66
C HIS A 234 -13.28 -1.41 -24.63
N ASP A 235 -14.39 -1.61 -25.34
CA ASP A 235 -14.84 -2.94 -25.74
C ASP A 235 -14.14 -3.27 -27.05
N TRP A 236 -13.00 -3.95 -26.96
CA TRP A 236 -12.21 -4.31 -28.11
C TRP A 236 -12.98 -5.30 -28.99
N GLU A 237 -13.46 -4.84 -30.15
CA GLU A 237 -14.15 -5.71 -31.11
C GLU A 237 -13.21 -6.81 -31.62
N TRP A 238 -13.69 -8.06 -31.58
CA TRP A 238 -12.93 -9.21 -32.06
C TRP A 238 -13.44 -9.70 -33.43
N PRO A 239 -12.55 -10.05 -34.38
CA PRO A 239 -11.08 -9.93 -34.33
C PRO A 239 -10.62 -8.47 -34.31
N CYS A 240 -9.65 -8.16 -33.46
CA CYS A 240 -9.03 -6.84 -33.39
C CYS A 240 -8.18 -6.64 -34.64
N TRP A 241 -8.77 -6.06 -35.69
CA TRP A 241 -8.15 -5.68 -36.96
C TRP A 241 -6.95 -6.53 -37.43
N GLY A 242 -7.29 -7.48 -38.28
CA GLY A 242 -6.37 -8.26 -39.10
C GLY A 242 -6.50 -9.77 -38.82
N ASP A 243 -6.21 -10.56 -39.85
CA ASP A 243 -6.23 -12.03 -39.78
C ASP A 243 -4.79 -12.58 -39.57
N GLY A 244 -3.87 -11.71 -39.11
CA GLY A 244 -2.44 -11.96 -39.07
C GLY A 244 -1.95 -12.47 -37.72
N LYS A 245 -1.05 -13.46 -37.74
CA LYS A 245 -0.27 -13.82 -36.54
C LYS A 245 0.60 -12.64 -36.11
N GLY A 246 0.39 -12.14 -34.89
CA GLY A 246 1.20 -11.07 -34.28
C GLY A 246 0.55 -9.69 -34.21
N GLU A 247 -0.76 -9.60 -34.46
CA GLU A 247 -1.54 -8.37 -34.30
C GLU A 247 -1.95 -8.13 -32.84
N PHE A 248 -2.39 -6.91 -32.55
CA PHE A 248 -2.75 -6.44 -31.21
C PHE A 248 -3.89 -7.29 -30.60
N GLU A 249 -3.56 -8.09 -29.59
CA GLU A 249 -4.52 -8.89 -28.84
C GLU A 249 -4.59 -8.39 -27.39
N PRO A 250 -5.62 -7.61 -27.01
CA PRO A 250 -5.80 -7.16 -25.63
C PRO A 250 -6.15 -8.36 -24.72
N PRO A 251 -5.91 -8.25 -23.40
CA PRO A 251 -6.23 -9.32 -22.46
C PRO A 251 -7.72 -9.64 -22.49
N ARG A 252 -8.01 -10.94 -22.52
CA ARG A 252 -9.38 -11.45 -22.48
C ARG A 252 -9.76 -11.73 -21.04
N THR A 253 -10.64 -10.91 -20.50
CA THR A 253 -11.24 -11.12 -19.18
C THR A 253 -12.63 -11.73 -19.33
N GLN A 254 -12.97 -12.69 -18.48
CA GLN A 254 -14.33 -13.23 -18.36
C GLN A 254 -14.87 -12.89 -16.98
N GLY A 255 -16.09 -12.35 -16.92
CA GLY A 255 -16.71 -11.92 -15.68
C GLY A 255 -18.21 -11.65 -15.88
N PRO A 256 -18.93 -11.30 -14.80
CA PRO A 256 -20.31 -10.87 -14.88
C PRO A 256 -20.47 -9.74 -15.91
N GLN A 257 -21.58 -9.74 -16.64
CA GLN A 257 -21.83 -8.66 -17.58
C GLN A 257 -21.86 -7.32 -16.83
N ARG A 258 -21.11 -6.34 -17.34
CA ARG A 258 -21.12 -4.97 -16.81
C ARG A 258 -22.57 -4.48 -16.80
N GLU A 259 -23.11 -4.14 -15.63
CA GLU A 259 -24.45 -3.56 -15.55
C GLU A 259 -24.40 -2.13 -16.10
N ASP A 260 -25.28 -1.78 -17.04
CA ASP A 260 -25.38 -0.42 -17.58
C ASP A 260 -25.66 0.58 -16.45
N GLY A 261 -24.75 1.53 -16.26
CA GLY A 261 -24.81 2.52 -15.17
C GLY A 261 -24.16 2.10 -13.86
N SER A 262 -23.58 0.90 -13.76
CA SER A 262 -22.79 0.47 -12.57
C SER A 262 -21.42 1.15 -12.46
N LYS A 263 -21.00 1.91 -13.48
CA LYS A 263 -19.78 2.75 -13.49
C LYS A 263 -19.92 3.91 -12.52
N GLY A 264 -19.90 3.61 -11.22
CA GLY A 264 -19.73 4.60 -10.18
C GLY A 264 -18.46 5.42 -10.42
N ARG A 265 -18.37 6.61 -9.84
CA ARG A 265 -17.12 7.38 -9.89
C ARG A 265 -15.97 6.55 -9.34
N THR A 266 -14.87 6.52 -10.07
CA THR A 266 -13.63 5.85 -9.66
C THR A 266 -12.90 6.70 -8.62
N LEU A 267 -12.13 6.05 -7.76
CA LEU A 267 -11.33 6.71 -6.74
C LEU A 267 -10.25 7.58 -7.39
N PHE A 268 -9.57 7.07 -8.41
CA PHE A 268 -8.48 7.75 -9.08
C PHE A 268 -8.95 9.03 -9.80
N THR A 269 -10.03 8.95 -10.57
CA THR A 269 -10.60 10.14 -11.24
C THR A 269 -11.08 11.15 -10.19
N SER A 270 -11.72 10.70 -9.11
CA SER A 270 -12.17 11.60 -8.04
C SER A 270 -11.01 12.29 -7.31
N MET A 271 -9.87 11.61 -7.17
CA MET A 271 -8.64 12.18 -6.62
C MET A 271 -8.09 13.26 -7.54
N LEU A 272 -7.98 13.00 -8.84
CA LEU A 272 -7.50 13.97 -9.83
C LEU A 272 -8.46 15.18 -9.96
N GLU A 273 -9.78 14.96 -9.98
CA GLU A 273 -10.79 16.03 -9.94
C GLU A 273 -10.57 16.93 -8.72
N ARG A 274 -10.39 16.32 -7.55
CA ARG A 274 -10.17 17.08 -6.31
C ARG A 274 -8.86 17.86 -6.32
N MET A 275 -7.79 17.27 -6.84
CA MET A 275 -6.51 17.95 -6.99
C MET A 275 -6.62 19.12 -7.96
N ALA A 276 -7.32 18.95 -9.10
CA ALA A 276 -7.53 20.00 -10.08
C ALA A 276 -8.31 21.20 -9.50
N GLU A 277 -9.34 20.93 -8.68
CA GLU A 277 -10.07 21.95 -7.92
C GLU A 277 -9.15 22.75 -6.98
N LEU A 278 -8.28 22.07 -6.23
CA LEU A 278 -7.38 22.68 -5.26
C LEU A 278 -6.25 23.49 -5.93
N GLU A 279 -5.70 22.98 -7.03
CA GLU A 279 -4.68 23.63 -7.85
C GLU A 279 -5.22 24.71 -8.79
N LYS A 280 -6.56 24.80 -8.90
CA LYS A 280 -7.28 25.72 -9.79
C LYS A 280 -6.80 25.58 -11.24
N CYS A 281 -6.70 24.35 -11.72
CA CYS A 281 -6.29 24.02 -13.08
C CYS A 281 -7.25 23.02 -13.75
N PRO A 282 -7.22 22.89 -15.08
CA PRO A 282 -7.90 21.83 -15.80
C PRO A 282 -7.45 20.42 -15.36
N LEU A 283 -8.35 19.45 -15.48
CA LEU A 283 -8.10 18.06 -15.07
C LEU A 283 -6.94 17.41 -15.85
N ASP A 284 -6.78 17.77 -17.12
CA ASP A 284 -5.72 17.28 -18.00
C ASP A 284 -4.33 17.86 -17.67
N GLU A 285 -4.28 19.01 -16.99
CA GLU A 285 -3.02 19.67 -16.61
C GLU A 285 -2.53 19.28 -15.21
N VAL A 286 -3.42 18.77 -14.34
CA VAL A 286 -3.12 18.57 -12.91
C VAL A 286 -1.90 17.69 -12.68
N ARG A 287 -1.74 16.62 -13.47
CA ARG A 287 -0.64 15.66 -13.32
C ARG A 287 0.70 16.31 -13.64
N ALA A 288 0.81 16.91 -14.83
CA ALA A 288 2.02 17.56 -15.30
C ALA A 288 2.47 18.66 -14.32
N ARG A 289 1.52 19.42 -13.78
CA ARG A 289 1.82 20.50 -12.83
C ARG A 289 2.34 19.99 -11.48
N ILE A 290 1.75 18.92 -10.95
CA ILE A 290 2.24 18.31 -9.70
C ILE A 290 3.62 17.71 -9.92
N GLU A 291 3.82 16.98 -11.02
CA GLU A 291 5.13 16.41 -11.39
C GLU A 291 6.20 17.51 -11.47
N GLU A 292 5.97 18.57 -12.25
CA GLU A 292 6.88 19.71 -12.39
C GLU A 292 7.19 20.38 -11.04
N GLN A 293 6.19 20.57 -10.18
CA GLN A 293 6.38 21.16 -8.87
C GLN A 293 7.19 20.26 -7.93
N THR A 294 7.01 18.94 -8.00
CA THR A 294 7.66 17.98 -7.10
C THR A 294 9.05 17.54 -7.58
N ASP A 295 9.40 17.88 -8.82
CA ASP A 295 10.75 17.67 -9.35
C ASP A 295 11.78 18.65 -8.75
N GLU A 296 11.33 19.84 -8.32
CA GLU A 296 12.19 20.84 -7.67
C GLU A 296 12.61 20.40 -6.25
N LYS A 297 13.83 20.74 -5.80
CA LYS A 297 14.31 20.27 -4.47
C LYS A 297 13.81 21.09 -3.29
N ASP A 298 13.15 22.21 -3.55
CA ASP A 298 12.74 23.22 -2.58
C ASP A 298 11.21 23.37 -2.45
N HIS A 299 10.42 22.45 -3.02
CA HIS A 299 8.98 22.44 -2.79
C HIS A 299 8.64 22.12 -1.32
N GLY A 300 7.46 22.54 -0.85
CA GLY A 300 7.04 22.44 0.55
C GLY A 300 6.91 21.03 1.14
N LEU A 301 6.98 19.99 0.30
CA LEU A 301 6.93 18.58 0.72
C LEU A 301 8.29 17.87 0.61
N ALA A 302 9.32 18.57 0.13
CA ALA A 302 10.67 18.04 0.02
C ALA A 302 11.23 17.77 1.43
N PHE A 303 11.94 16.66 1.60
CA PHE A 303 12.55 16.26 2.86
C PHE A 303 11.58 16.28 4.05
N LEU A 304 10.36 15.79 3.82
CA LEU A 304 9.27 15.79 4.79
C LEU A 304 9.72 15.31 6.18
N SER A 305 9.49 16.16 7.20
CA SER A 305 9.82 15.84 8.59
C SER A 305 8.88 14.77 9.17
N LEU A 306 9.26 14.16 10.31
CA LEU A 306 8.39 13.21 11.02
C LEU A 306 7.06 13.84 11.48
N ASP A 307 7.06 15.13 11.85
CA ASP A 307 5.83 15.85 12.18
C ASP A 307 4.97 16.09 10.93
N GLY A 308 5.61 16.49 9.82
CA GLY A 308 4.96 16.62 8.52
C GLY A 308 4.31 15.30 8.07
N LYS A 309 5.03 14.18 8.17
CA LYS A 309 4.51 12.83 7.92
C LYS A 309 3.27 12.55 8.78
N ALA A 310 3.34 12.80 10.09
CA ALA A 310 2.20 12.56 10.98
C ALA A 310 0.98 13.45 10.65
N ARG A 311 1.19 14.68 10.16
CA ARG A 311 0.13 15.57 9.68
C ARG A 311 -0.50 15.04 8.40
N LEU A 312 0.31 14.65 7.41
CA LEU A 312 -0.19 14.07 6.17
C LEU A 312 -1.05 12.84 6.42
N ILE A 313 -0.59 11.91 7.27
CA ILE A 313 -1.34 10.68 7.61
C ILE A 313 -2.67 10.99 8.29
N ARG A 314 -2.74 12.08 9.07
CA ARG A 314 -4.00 12.60 9.64
C ARG A 314 -4.91 13.27 8.60
N GLY A 315 -4.45 13.46 7.37
CA GLY A 315 -5.19 14.10 6.30
C GLY A 315 -5.14 15.63 6.41
N LEU A 316 -4.01 16.17 6.88
CA LEU A 316 -3.77 17.60 7.07
C LEU A 316 -2.60 18.05 6.21
N ASP A 317 -2.65 19.27 5.69
CA ASP A 317 -1.52 19.92 4.99
C ASP A 317 -0.35 20.21 5.94
N VAL A 318 0.84 20.40 5.37
CA VAL A 318 2.11 20.65 6.09
C VAL A 318 2.53 22.10 5.94
#